data_AF-A0A9D5KLU0-F1
#
_entry.id   AF-A0A9D5KLU0-F1
#
_cell.length_a   1.000
_cell.length_b   1.000
_cell.length_c   1.000
_cell.angle_alpha   90.00
_cell.angle_beta   90.00
_cell.angle_gamma   90.00
#
_symmetry.space_group_name_H-M   'P 1'
#
loop_
_entity.id
_entity.type
_entity.pdbx_description
1 polymer ?
#
loop_
_entity_poly.entity_id
_entity_poly.type
_entity_poly.pdbx_seq_one_letter_code
_entity_poly.pdbx_strand_id
1 'polypeptide(L)'
;MNKRDRGDGETKKEMFESHGLPYIMTAAIMPEERDRVVGFFESFLGEVRDDAEGASMLGTRRQEDIARGIAEHLRQMSGLGKGAEEIAAYHARQILGLLGQFIGESSTEEMLDAIFNEFCIGK
;
A
#
# COMPACT_ATOMS: atom_id res chain seq x y z
N MET A 1 -23.99 5.92 -13.62
CA MET A 1 -25.43 5.66 -13.77
C MET A 1 -25.76 5.53 -15.26
N ASN A 2 -26.33 4.41 -15.66
CA ASN A 2 -26.55 4.08 -17.08
C ASN A 2 -27.98 4.40 -17.55
N LYS A 3 -28.20 4.50 -18.86
CA LYS A 3 -29.45 4.80 -19.57
C LYS A 3 -29.89 6.27 -19.59
N ARG A 4 -28.94 7.21 -19.62
CA ARG A 4 -29.19 8.65 -19.80
C ARG A 4 -30.09 8.96 -21.01
N ASP A 5 -29.99 8.17 -22.07
CA ASP A 5 -30.80 8.27 -23.29
C ASP A 5 -32.31 8.14 -23.05
N ARG A 6 -32.71 7.54 -21.92
CA ARG A 6 -34.13 7.33 -21.57
C ARG A 6 -34.67 8.31 -20.53
N GLY A 7 -33.84 9.25 -20.06
CA GLY A 7 -34.18 10.11 -18.93
C GLY A 7 -34.19 9.38 -17.57
N ASP A 8 -33.78 8.11 -17.55
CA ASP A 8 -33.66 7.31 -16.33
C ASP A 8 -32.41 7.78 -15.55
N GLY A 9 -32.59 8.58 -14.50
CA GLY A 9 -31.44 8.96 -13.68
C GLY A 9 -31.63 10.07 -12.66
N GLU A 10 -32.58 10.99 -12.82
CA GLU A 10 -32.67 12.16 -11.92
C GLU A 10 -32.83 11.78 -10.44
N THR A 11 -33.65 10.78 -10.13
CA THR A 11 -33.84 10.32 -8.73
C THR A 11 -32.57 9.74 -8.10
N LYS A 12 -31.73 9.03 -8.86
CA LYS A 12 -30.47 8.52 -8.29
C LYS A 12 -29.37 9.58 -8.33
N LYS A 13 -29.45 10.57 -9.21
CA LYS A 13 -28.55 11.72 -9.21
C LYS A 13 -28.66 12.47 -7.88
N GLU A 14 -29.88 12.82 -7.47
CA GLU A 14 -30.15 13.46 -6.18
C GLU A 14 -29.62 12.65 -5.00
N MET A 15 -29.75 11.32 -5.05
CA MET A 15 -29.22 10.41 -4.03
C MET A 15 -27.68 10.44 -3.96
N PHE A 16 -26.97 10.48 -5.08
CA PHE A 16 -25.50 10.52 -5.07
C PHE A 16 -25.01 11.89 -4.62
N GLU A 17 -25.67 12.97 -5.07
CA GLU A 17 -25.37 14.35 -4.65
C GLU A 17 -25.58 14.53 -3.14
N SER A 18 -26.67 14.01 -2.57
CA SER A 18 -26.95 14.14 -1.14
C SER A 18 -25.95 13.41 -0.24
N HIS A 19 -25.23 12.42 -0.77
CA HIS A 19 -24.20 11.66 -0.05
C HIS A 19 -22.77 12.10 -0.41
N GLY A 20 -22.62 13.14 -1.24
CA GLY A 20 -21.31 13.61 -1.71
C GLY A 20 -20.53 12.57 -2.51
N LEU A 21 -21.22 11.62 -3.14
CA LEU A 21 -20.58 10.55 -3.91
C LEU A 21 -20.36 11.00 -5.35
N PRO A 22 -19.13 10.85 -5.90
CA PRO A 22 -18.87 11.17 -7.28
C PRO A 22 -19.68 10.24 -8.19
N TYR A 23 -20.27 10.80 -9.25
CA TYR A 23 -21.08 10.05 -10.19
C TYR A 23 -20.90 10.56 -11.61
N ILE A 24 -21.21 9.68 -12.57
CA ILE A 24 -21.28 10.01 -13.99
C ILE A 24 -22.59 9.47 -14.58
N MET A 25 -23.22 10.25 -15.43
CA MET A 25 -24.38 9.84 -16.23
C MET A 25 -23.92 9.34 -17.59
N THR A 26 -24.36 8.13 -17.96
CA THR A 26 -24.03 7.48 -19.24
C THR A 26 -25.22 6.67 -19.77
N ALA A 27 -25.12 6.24 -21.02
CA ALA A 27 -25.98 5.51 -21.91
C ALA A 27 -25.03 4.60 -22.71
N ALA A 28 -24.75 3.42 -22.17
CA ALA A 28 -23.78 2.47 -22.71
C ALA A 28 -24.07 1.98 -24.14
N ILE A 29 -25.25 2.33 -24.68
CA ILE A 29 -25.61 2.10 -26.09
C ILE A 29 -24.89 3.07 -27.05
N MET A 30 -24.40 4.21 -26.55
CA MET A 30 -23.66 5.23 -27.30
C MET A 30 -22.15 4.95 -27.20
N PRO A 31 -21.47 4.58 -28.30
CA PRO A 31 -20.04 4.24 -28.29
C PRO A 31 -19.13 5.36 -27.77
N GLU A 32 -19.46 6.62 -28.09
CA GLU A 32 -18.76 7.83 -27.66
C GLU A 32 -18.77 8.05 -26.15
N GLU A 33 -19.69 7.41 -25.43
CA GLU A 33 -19.74 7.55 -23.97
C GLU A 33 -18.80 6.60 -23.24
N ARG A 34 -18.21 5.63 -23.93
CA ARG A 34 -17.13 4.80 -23.36
C ARG A 34 -15.97 5.68 -22.89
N ASP A 35 -15.52 6.60 -23.74
CA ASP A 35 -14.40 7.49 -23.44
C ASP A 35 -14.74 8.42 -22.27
N ARG A 36 -16.01 8.79 -22.13
CA ARG A 36 -16.50 9.57 -20.99
C ARG A 36 -16.40 8.81 -19.67
N VAL A 37 -16.73 7.52 -19.68
CA VAL A 37 -16.58 6.65 -18.50
C VAL A 37 -15.11 6.45 -18.16
N VAL A 38 -14.26 6.20 -19.17
CA VAL A 38 -12.82 6.07 -18.98
C VAL A 38 -12.24 7.36 -18.38
N GLY A 39 -12.56 8.53 -18.95
CA GLY A 39 -12.09 9.82 -18.44
C GLY A 39 -12.54 10.12 -17.01
N PHE A 40 -13.76 9.70 -16.62
CA PHE A 40 -14.21 9.82 -15.22
C PHE A 40 -13.39 8.95 -14.26
N PHE A 41 -13.03 7.73 -14.66
CA PHE A 41 -12.13 6.90 -13.86
C PHE A 41 -10.70 7.45 -13.86
N GLU A 42 -10.22 7.99 -14.97
CA GLU A 42 -8.89 8.60 -15.04
C GLU A 42 -8.77 9.84 -14.16
N SER A 43 -9.80 10.70 -14.09
CA SER A 43 -9.78 11.83 -13.15
C SER A 43 -9.78 11.34 -11.69
N PHE A 44 -10.60 10.34 -11.39
CA PHE A 44 -10.69 9.78 -10.03
C PHE A 44 -9.38 9.08 -9.60
N LEU A 45 -8.75 8.34 -10.52
CA LEU A 45 -7.47 7.65 -10.26
C LEU A 45 -6.26 8.59 -10.36
N GLY A 46 -6.37 9.67 -11.14
CA GLY A 46 -5.36 10.72 -11.26
C GLY A 46 -5.18 11.48 -9.95
N GLU A 47 -6.27 11.79 -9.25
CA GLU A 47 -6.23 12.37 -7.89
C GLU A 47 -5.59 11.43 -6.85
N VAL A 48 -5.62 10.11 -7.06
CA VAL A 48 -4.91 9.12 -6.21
C VAL A 48 -3.41 9.06 -6.55
N ARG A 49 -3.02 9.57 -7.73
CA ARG A 49 -1.63 9.62 -8.22
C ARG A 49 -1.00 10.99 -7.96
N ASP A 50 -1.13 11.53 -6.75
CA ASP A 50 -0.37 12.71 -6.34
C ASP A 50 1.06 12.33 -5.89
N ASP A 51 2.02 12.98 -6.57
CA ASP A 51 3.32 13.50 -6.07
C ASP A 51 4.51 12.60 -5.75
N ALA A 52 4.47 11.29 -5.99
CA ALA A 52 5.71 10.52 -6.01
C ALA A 52 6.30 10.55 -7.43
N GLU A 53 7.28 11.44 -7.68
CA GLU A 53 8.24 11.25 -8.77
C GLU A 53 8.95 9.90 -8.56
N GLY A 54 8.34 8.84 -9.09
CA GLY A 54 8.67 7.47 -8.76
C GLY A 54 7.37 6.71 -8.51
N ALA A 55 6.88 6.04 -9.55
CA ALA A 55 5.86 5.00 -9.37
C ALA A 55 6.24 4.15 -8.15
N SER A 56 5.29 3.94 -7.23
CA SER A 56 5.52 3.09 -6.05
C SER A 56 6.26 1.82 -6.49
N MET A 57 7.53 1.70 -6.10
CA MET A 57 8.35 0.54 -6.43
C MET A 57 7.85 -0.73 -5.70
N LEU A 58 6.85 -0.58 -4.83
CA LEU A 58 6.13 -1.64 -4.16
C LEU A 58 4.89 -1.98 -5.01
N GLY A 59 4.91 -3.14 -5.64
CA GLY A 59 3.85 -3.62 -6.53
C GLY A 59 2.79 -4.49 -5.85
N THR A 60 2.93 -4.76 -4.54
CA THR A 60 2.03 -5.66 -3.80
C THR A 60 1.78 -5.18 -2.38
N ARG A 61 0.60 -5.50 -1.83
CA ARG A 61 0.27 -5.25 -0.41
C ARG A 61 1.30 -5.87 0.54
N ARG A 62 1.80 -7.06 0.22
CA ARG A 62 2.86 -7.73 1.01
C ARG A 62 4.12 -6.87 1.11
N GLN A 63 4.57 -6.31 -0.02
CA GLN A 63 5.73 -5.42 -0.05
C GLN A 63 5.48 -4.13 0.73
N GLU A 64 4.28 -3.57 0.65
CA GLU A 64 3.86 -2.41 1.44
C GLU A 64 3.88 -2.71 2.95
N ASP A 65 3.31 -3.84 3.38
CA ASP A 65 3.25 -4.24 4.79
C ASP A 65 4.66 -4.44 5.37
N ILE A 66 5.55 -5.09 4.61
CA ILE A 66 6.95 -5.27 4.98
C ILE A 66 7.66 -3.91 5.08
N ALA A 67 7.49 -3.05 4.08
CA ALA A 67 8.11 -1.72 4.08
C ALA A 67 7.62 -0.86 5.26
N ARG A 68 6.33 -0.95 5.61
CA ARG A 68 5.76 -0.29 6.81
C ARG A 68 6.40 -0.81 8.09
N GLY A 69 6.60 -2.13 8.21
CA GLY A 69 7.28 -2.74 9.35
C GLY A 69 8.73 -2.25 9.49
N ILE A 70 9.47 -2.16 8.38
CA ILE A 70 10.84 -1.62 8.36
C ILE A 70 10.84 -0.15 8.80
N ALA A 71 9.95 0.67 8.24
CA ALA A 71 9.84 2.08 8.58
C ALA A 71 9.51 2.28 10.07
N GLU A 72 8.68 1.42 10.66
CA GLU A 72 8.37 1.46 12.08
C GLU A 72 9.60 1.16 12.94
N HIS A 73 10.34 0.10 12.66
CA HIS A 73 11.56 -0.20 13.40
C HIS A 73 12.63 0.89 13.26
N LEU A 74 12.76 1.50 12.08
CA LEU A 74 13.65 2.65 11.88
C LEU A 74 13.24 3.86 12.74
N ARG A 75 11.94 4.14 12.85
CA ARG A 75 11.41 5.20 13.73
C ARG A 75 11.69 4.90 15.20
N GLN A 76 11.50 3.65 15.63
CA GLN A 76 11.81 3.26 17.01
C GLN A 76 13.30 3.40 17.31
N MET A 77 14.18 3.02 16.37
CA MET A 77 15.63 3.20 16.50
C MET A 77 16.06 4.66 16.57
N SER A 78 15.46 5.55 15.78
CA SER A 78 15.86 6.97 15.76
C SER A 78 15.50 7.71 17.04
N GLY A 79 14.52 7.21 17.81
CA GLY A 79 14.16 7.73 19.13
C GLY A 79 15.04 7.27 20.29
N LEU A 80 16.01 6.37 20.05
CA LEU A 80 16.83 5.81 21.13
C LEU A 80 17.89 6.80 21.62
N GLY A 81 18.05 6.86 22.95
CA GLY A 81 19.10 7.62 23.62
C GLY A 81 20.43 6.85 23.72
N LYS A 82 21.44 7.48 24.32
CA LYS A 82 22.72 6.81 24.63
C LYS A 82 22.52 5.64 25.60
N GLY A 83 23.25 4.54 25.42
CA GLY A 83 23.12 3.35 26.29
C GLY A 83 22.02 2.37 25.88
N ALA A 84 21.41 2.55 24.71
CA ALA A 84 20.35 1.69 24.17
C ALA A 84 20.84 0.79 23.02
N GLU A 85 22.13 0.46 22.98
CA GLU A 85 22.76 -0.28 21.90
C GLU A 85 22.13 -1.66 21.70
N GLU A 86 21.72 -2.34 22.78
CA GLU A 86 21.03 -3.63 22.71
C GLU A 86 19.63 -3.52 22.07
N ILE A 87 18.89 -2.45 22.38
CA ILE A 87 17.56 -2.18 21.82
C ILE A 87 17.69 -1.78 20.34
N ALA A 88 18.72 -0.99 20.00
CA ALA A 88 19.05 -0.66 18.62
C ALA A 88 19.40 -1.91 17.81
N ALA A 89 20.21 -2.82 18.39
CA ALA A 89 20.57 -4.09 17.76
C ALA A 89 19.36 -5.00 17.55
N TYR A 90 18.41 -5.03 18.48
CA TYR A 90 17.13 -5.73 18.32
C TYR A 90 16.36 -5.22 17.10
N HIS A 91 16.13 -3.91 17.00
CA HIS A 91 15.40 -3.34 15.87
C HIS A 91 16.12 -3.52 14.54
N ALA A 92 17.45 -3.38 14.51
CA ALA A 92 18.26 -3.66 13.33
C ALA A 92 18.07 -5.11 12.84
N ARG A 93 18.00 -6.07 13.78
CA ARG A 93 17.73 -7.48 13.47
C ARG A 93 16.34 -7.70 12.88
N GLN A 94 15.32 -7.03 13.42
CA GLN A 94 13.96 -7.11 12.86
C GLN A 94 13.91 -6.55 11.43
N ILE A 95 14.59 -5.42 11.18
CA ILE A 95 14.70 -4.82 9.85
C ILE A 95 15.38 -5.79 8.86
N LEU A 96 16.49 -6.43 9.26
CA LEU A 96 17.17 -7.42 8.42
C LEU A 96 16.26 -8.61 8.07
N GLY A 97 15.50 -9.13 9.03
CA GLY A 97 14.53 -10.20 8.77
C GLY A 97 13.41 -9.80 7.81
N LEU A 98 12.88 -8.57 7.96
CA LEU A 98 11.88 -8.01 7.05
C LEU A 98 12.44 -7.78 5.64
N LEU A 99 13.69 -7.32 5.53
CA LEU A 99 14.37 -7.19 4.24
C LEU A 99 14.57 -8.55 3.57
N GLY A 100 14.96 -9.58 4.32
CA GLY A 100 15.03 -10.97 3.83
C GLY A 100 13.69 -11.46 3.28
N GLN A 101 12.59 -11.20 3.99
CA GLN A 101 11.24 -11.50 3.49
C GLN A 101 10.89 -10.69 2.24
N PHE A 102 11.35 -9.44 2.14
CA PHE A 102 11.08 -8.57 1.01
C PHE A 102 11.66 -9.14 -0.29
N ILE A 103 12.91 -9.59 -0.24
CA ILE A 103 13.67 -10.14 -1.39
C ILE A 103 13.44 -11.66 -1.60
N GLY A 104 12.75 -12.33 -0.68
CA GLY A 104 12.43 -13.76 -0.78
C GLY A 104 13.50 -14.69 -0.23
N GLU A 105 14.45 -14.17 0.56
CA GLU A 105 15.56 -14.92 1.15
C GLU A 105 15.18 -15.72 2.42
N SER A 106 14.02 -15.47 3.02
CA SER A 106 13.64 -16.16 4.25
C SER A 106 12.77 -17.40 3.99
N SER A 107 13.39 -18.58 3.84
CA SER A 107 12.88 -19.75 4.58
C SER A 107 13.33 -19.52 6.03
N THR A 108 12.37 -19.28 6.91
CA THR A 108 12.59 -18.81 8.29
C THR A 108 13.44 -19.73 9.18
N GLU A 109 13.73 -20.96 8.76
CA GLU A 109 14.54 -21.94 9.50
C GLU A 109 16.06 -21.71 9.35
N GLU A 110 16.56 -21.43 8.15
CA GLU A 110 18.01 -21.45 7.89
C GLU A 110 18.77 -20.27 8.54
N MET A 111 18.13 -19.10 8.61
CA MET A 111 18.73 -17.92 9.25
C MET A 111 18.72 -18.02 10.79
N LEU A 112 17.71 -18.67 11.38
CA LEU A 112 17.67 -18.89 12.82
C LEU A 112 18.73 -19.92 13.24
N ASP A 113 18.92 -20.99 12.47
CA ASP A 113 19.97 -21.98 12.71
C ASP A 113 21.38 -21.39 12.59
N ALA A 114 21.62 -20.51 11.62
CA ALA A 114 22.91 -19.85 11.45
C ALA A 114 23.25 -18.91 12.63
N ILE A 115 22.26 -18.18 13.13
CA ILE A 115 22.42 -17.25 14.25
C ILE A 115 22.61 -18.01 15.56
N PHE A 116 21.79 -19.04 15.85
CA PHE A 116 21.84 -19.75 17.12
C PHE A 116 22.97 -20.79 17.21
N ASN A 117 23.52 -21.27 16.09
CA ASN A 117 24.74 -22.09 16.10
C ASN A 117 26.01 -21.31 16.51
N GLU A 118 25.99 -19.98 16.46
CA GLU A 118 27.15 -19.14 16.80
C GLU A 118 27.10 -18.58 18.23
N PHE A 119 25.97 -18.74 18.93
CA PHE A 119 25.90 -18.50 20.37
C PHE A 119 26.19 -19.80 21.13
N CYS A 120 27.29 -19.83 21.89
CA CYS A 120 27.57 -20.92 22.81
C CYS A 120 26.34 -21.22 23.69
N ILE A 121 25.77 -22.42 23.59
CA ILE A 121 24.85 -22.96 24.61
C ILE A 121 25.69 -23.13 25.89
N GLY A 122 25.52 -22.21 26.82
CA GLY A 122 26.10 -22.25 28.15
C GLY A 122 27.55 -21.77 28.23
N LYS A 123 27.73 -20.44 28.26
CA LYS A 123 28.44 -19.75 29.35
C LYS A 123 27.74 -18.44 29.66
#